data_AF-A0A218QNI6-F1
#
_entry.id   AF-A0A218QNI6-F1
#
_cell.length_a   1.000
_cell.length_b   1.000
_cell.length_c   1.000
_cell.angle_alpha   90.00
_cell.angle_beta   90.00
_cell.angle_gamma   90.00
#
_symmetry.space_group_name_H-M   'P 1'
#
loop_
_entity.id
_entity.type
_entity.pdbx_description
1 polymer ?
#
loop_
_entity_poly.entity_id
_entity_poly.type
_entity_poly.pdbx_seq_one_letter_code
_entity_poly.pdbx_strand_id
1 'polypeptide(L)'
;MPPYTRGKLRDQLTYVLVTDDAYFIFKTKDLSALPGISTSDITAIGHKTAEAVASDATKIRIVGASAPQPPRVTKKLSNASVGTQQSVSTFCGHTSLSSAQTAGWKVTKTRRSVLLRAASALSGSQTAIAQLSDGSLYCFPMNKADFDSYGATLKLKSAATEQSATEVSKLVSGSSIPRPGRATIKTAAGASFSSFYSSEALSDLGAAGFSVLSEELVLKIAAPAP
;
A
#
# COMPACT_ATOMS: atom_id res chain seq x y z
N MET A 1 19.46 -5.15 -10.97
CA MET A 1 19.30 -4.53 -12.30
C MET A 1 18.64 -3.17 -12.14
N PRO A 2 19.23 -2.06 -12.61
CA PRO A 2 18.57 -0.77 -12.55
C PRO A 2 17.41 -0.73 -13.57
N PRO A 3 16.23 -0.20 -13.22
CA PRO A 3 15.04 -0.26 -14.07
C PRO A 3 15.08 0.86 -15.13
N TYR A 4 15.99 0.72 -16.09
CA TYR A 4 15.98 1.53 -17.31
C TYR A 4 14.98 0.91 -18.27
N THR A 5 13.92 1.63 -18.62
CA THR A 5 13.09 1.24 -19.77
C THR A 5 13.10 2.26 -20.90
N ARG A 6 13.69 3.45 -20.70
CA ARG A 6 13.79 4.54 -21.70
C ARG A 6 14.95 5.53 -21.44
N GLY A 7 16.14 5.03 -21.08
CA GLY A 7 17.35 5.88 -20.94
C GLY A 7 17.34 6.93 -19.83
N LYS A 8 16.36 6.92 -18.90
CA LYS A 8 16.32 7.81 -17.73
C LYS A 8 16.13 6.99 -16.45
N LEU A 9 16.94 7.30 -15.44
CA LEU A 9 16.94 6.63 -14.15
C LEU A 9 15.67 7.01 -13.36
N ARG A 10 15.12 6.06 -12.61
CA ARG A 10 14.00 6.30 -11.68
C ARG A 10 14.54 6.25 -10.26
N ASP A 11 15.04 7.38 -9.81
CA ASP A 11 15.64 7.59 -8.48
C ASP A 11 14.75 8.43 -7.56
N GLN A 12 13.95 9.33 -8.12
CA GLN A 12 13.08 10.21 -7.34
C GLN A 12 12.01 9.41 -6.61
N LEU A 13 12.08 9.44 -5.28
CA LEU A 13 11.09 8.86 -4.40
C LEU A 13 9.93 9.83 -4.27
N THR A 14 8.77 9.44 -4.76
CA THR A 14 7.58 10.29 -4.79
C THR A 14 6.43 9.65 -4.03
N TYR A 15 5.64 10.53 -3.41
CA TYR A 15 4.54 10.19 -2.54
C TYR A 15 3.26 10.78 -3.12
N VAL A 16 2.19 10.00 -3.13
CA VAL A 16 0.85 10.47 -3.47
C VAL A 16 -0.15 9.93 -2.46
N LEU A 17 -1.12 10.73 -2.05
CA LEU A 17 -2.19 10.24 -1.19
C LEU A 17 -3.04 9.22 -1.96
N VAL A 18 -3.19 8.03 -1.41
CA VAL A 18 -4.07 6.99 -1.98
C VAL A 18 -5.42 6.92 -1.26
N THR A 19 -5.41 7.31 0.02
CA THR A 19 -6.56 7.51 0.89
C THR A 19 -6.27 8.73 1.78
N ASP A 20 -7.25 9.18 2.55
CA ASP A 20 -7.04 10.24 3.53
C ASP A 20 -5.99 9.87 4.60
N ASP A 21 -5.75 8.57 4.83
CA ASP A 21 -4.85 8.08 5.87
C ASP A 21 -3.54 7.47 5.34
N ALA A 22 -3.34 7.39 4.03
CA ALA A 22 -2.18 6.67 3.49
C ALA A 22 -1.53 7.32 2.26
N TYR A 23 -0.20 7.27 2.24
CA TYR A 23 0.66 7.59 1.11
C TYR A 23 1.07 6.33 0.35
N PHE A 24 0.94 6.36 -0.97
CA PHE A 24 1.56 5.40 -1.86
C PHE A 24 2.91 5.93 -2.36
N ILE A 25 3.96 5.15 -2.15
CA ILE A 25 5.34 5.49 -2.40
C ILE A 25 5.83 4.73 -3.62
N PHE A 26 6.44 5.44 -4.56
CA PHE A 26 6.99 4.86 -5.77
C PHE A 26 8.19 5.66 -6.27
N LYS A 27 9.05 4.97 -7.03
CA LYS A 27 10.13 5.63 -7.76
C LYS A 27 9.64 6.11 -9.11
N THR A 28 9.86 7.38 -9.40
CA THR A 28 9.61 7.99 -10.72
C THR A 28 10.91 8.59 -11.25
N LYS A 29 10.91 8.91 -12.54
CA LYS A 29 11.87 9.88 -13.07
C LYS A 29 11.53 11.27 -12.52
N ASP A 30 12.51 12.15 -12.45
CA ASP A 30 12.26 13.56 -12.19
C ASP A 30 11.31 14.13 -13.25
N LEU A 31 10.12 14.54 -12.81
CA LEU A 31 9.11 15.13 -13.67
C LEU A 31 9.35 16.61 -13.92
N SER A 32 10.03 17.30 -13.00
CA SER A 32 10.32 18.74 -13.11
C SER A 32 11.37 19.02 -14.18
N ALA A 33 12.28 18.07 -14.42
CA ALA A 33 13.27 18.13 -15.49
C ALA A 33 12.72 17.74 -16.88
N LEU A 34 11.41 17.52 -17.04
CA LEU A 34 10.81 17.18 -18.33
C LEU A 34 10.28 18.42 -19.04
N PRO A 35 10.71 18.68 -20.29
CA PRO A 35 10.11 19.73 -21.10
C PRO A 35 8.60 19.54 -21.21
N GLY A 36 7.83 20.60 -20.98
CA GLY A 36 6.37 20.59 -21.04
C GLY A 36 5.66 20.11 -19.76
N ILE A 37 6.40 19.88 -18.67
CA ILE A 37 5.85 19.67 -17.32
C ILE A 37 6.30 20.83 -16.43
N SER A 38 5.35 21.55 -15.84
CA SER A 38 5.62 22.64 -14.89
C SER A 38 5.59 22.16 -13.43
N THR A 39 6.03 23.00 -12.50
CA THR A 39 5.80 22.79 -11.06
C THR A 39 4.30 22.78 -10.71
N SER A 40 3.49 23.56 -11.44
CA SER A 40 2.03 23.52 -11.28
C SER A 40 1.43 22.18 -11.70
N ASP A 41 1.99 21.50 -12.70
CA ASP A 41 1.57 20.14 -13.08
C ASP A 41 1.83 19.13 -11.96
N ILE A 42 3.01 19.19 -11.34
CA ILE A 42 3.41 18.30 -10.24
C ILE A 42 2.49 18.50 -9.03
N THR A 43 2.16 19.75 -8.74
CA THR A 43 1.20 20.10 -7.68
C THR A 43 -0.21 19.61 -8.02
N ALA A 44 -0.65 19.78 -9.27
CA ALA A 44 -1.97 19.39 -9.74
C ALA A 44 -2.22 17.87 -9.67
N ILE A 45 -1.18 17.04 -9.83
CA ILE A 45 -1.27 15.58 -9.66
C ILE A 45 -1.04 15.11 -8.22
N GLY A 46 -0.78 16.03 -7.28
CA GLY A 46 -0.64 15.72 -5.85
C GLY A 46 0.65 15.00 -5.49
N HIS A 47 1.72 15.19 -6.26
CA HIS A 47 3.03 14.62 -5.93
C HIS A 47 3.67 15.39 -4.78
N LYS A 48 4.14 14.64 -3.78
CA LYS A 48 4.91 15.17 -2.67
C LYS A 48 6.31 14.56 -2.65
N THR A 49 7.27 15.33 -2.13
CA THR A 49 8.62 14.85 -1.81
C THR A 49 8.64 14.15 -0.44
N ALA A 50 9.76 13.53 -0.08
CA ALA A 50 9.92 12.90 1.23
C ALA A 50 9.82 13.92 2.37
N GLU A 51 10.39 15.11 2.17
CA GLU A 51 10.38 16.20 3.14
C GLU A 51 8.95 16.71 3.37
N ALA A 52 8.16 16.86 2.30
CA ALA A 52 6.77 17.32 2.37
C ALA A 52 5.81 16.31 3.03
N VAL A 53 6.23 15.06 3.22
CA VAL A 53 5.47 14.00 3.90
C VAL A 53 6.05 13.69 5.29
N ALA A 54 7.24 14.19 5.61
CA ALA A 54 7.86 14.01 6.93
C ALA A 54 7.02 14.64 8.05
N SER A 55 6.34 15.75 7.77
CA SER A 55 5.42 16.42 8.71
C SER A 55 4.11 15.64 8.95
N ASP A 56 3.71 14.76 8.02
CA ASP A 56 2.47 14.00 8.08
C ASP A 56 2.70 12.65 8.78
N ALA A 57 3.15 12.71 10.04
CA ALA A 57 3.52 11.55 10.85
C ALA A 57 2.40 10.53 11.06
N THR A 58 1.13 10.95 10.97
CA THR A 58 -0.02 10.07 11.26
C THR A 58 -0.44 9.19 10.07
N LYS A 59 0.12 9.42 8.87
CA LYS A 59 -0.30 8.71 7.66
C LYS A 59 0.55 7.47 7.40
N ILE A 60 -0.13 6.38 7.03
CA ILE A 60 0.47 5.11 6.68
C ILE A 60 1.30 5.26 5.40
N ARG A 61 2.48 4.64 5.37
CA ARG A 61 3.42 4.70 4.24
C ARG A 61 3.47 3.37 3.51
N ILE A 62 2.88 3.33 2.32
CA ILE A 62 2.66 2.13 1.53
C ILE A 62 3.66 2.06 0.36
N VAL A 63 4.45 1.00 0.32
CA VAL A 63 5.37 0.65 -0.76
C VAL A 63 4.88 -0.64 -1.44
N GLY A 64 4.74 -0.59 -2.76
CA GLY A 64 4.57 -1.79 -3.58
C GLY A 64 3.24 -2.54 -3.39
N ALA A 65 2.19 -1.89 -2.89
CA ALA A 65 0.89 -2.53 -2.69
C ALA A 65 0.21 -2.96 -3.99
N SER A 66 -0.47 -4.11 -3.94
CA SER A 66 -1.42 -4.54 -4.96
C SER A 66 -2.74 -3.77 -4.86
N ALA A 67 -3.15 -3.44 -3.63
CA ALA A 67 -4.20 -2.49 -3.29
C ALA A 67 -3.92 -1.91 -1.89
N PRO A 68 -4.25 -0.65 -1.60
CA PRO A 68 -4.84 0.32 -2.50
C PRO A 68 -3.78 0.85 -3.49
N GLN A 69 -4.20 1.17 -4.71
CA GLN A 69 -3.34 1.82 -5.70
C GLN A 69 -3.97 3.14 -6.16
N PRO A 70 -3.20 4.24 -6.21
CA PRO A 70 -3.69 5.51 -6.71
C PRO A 70 -4.01 5.42 -8.21
N PRO A 71 -4.91 6.29 -8.72
CA PRO A 71 -5.17 6.38 -10.15
C PRO A 71 -3.89 6.74 -10.91
N ARG A 72 -3.79 6.31 -12.17
CA ARG A 72 -2.72 6.73 -13.09
C ARG A 72 -3.23 7.74 -14.08
N VAL A 73 -2.49 8.81 -14.24
CA VAL A 73 -2.76 9.88 -15.19
C VAL A 73 -1.64 9.97 -16.23
N THR A 74 -1.98 10.44 -17.43
CA THR A 74 -1.04 10.63 -18.53
C THR A 74 -1.25 12.00 -19.16
N LYS A 75 -0.16 12.74 -19.36
CA LYS A 75 -0.14 14.01 -20.09
C LYS A 75 0.70 13.85 -21.36
N LYS A 76 0.18 14.39 -22.47
CA LYS A 76 0.95 14.51 -23.72
C LYS A 76 1.88 15.71 -23.58
N LEU A 77 3.12 15.56 -24.00
CA LEU A 77 4.09 16.65 -24.01
C LEU A 77 3.93 17.40 -25.34
N SER A 78 3.45 18.64 -25.27
CA SER A 78 3.37 19.52 -26.44
C SER A 78 4.77 19.77 -27.00
N ASN A 79 4.92 19.69 -28.33
CA ASN A 79 6.16 19.96 -29.08
C ASN A 79 7.31 18.97 -28.84
N ALA A 80 7.02 17.73 -28.43
CA ALA A 80 8.04 16.70 -28.38
C ALA A 80 8.50 16.30 -29.80
N SER A 81 9.76 16.56 -30.15
CA SER A 81 10.35 16.21 -31.45
C SER A 81 10.22 14.71 -31.74
N VAL A 82 10.12 14.34 -33.03
CA VAL A 82 10.10 12.94 -33.47
C VAL A 82 11.32 12.20 -32.91
N GLY A 83 11.10 11.05 -32.26
CA GLY A 83 12.14 10.29 -31.56
C GLY A 83 12.33 10.62 -30.06
N THR A 84 11.67 11.66 -29.54
CA THR A 84 11.67 12.00 -28.10
C THR A 84 10.42 11.51 -27.37
N GLN A 85 10.44 11.53 -26.03
CA GLN A 85 9.30 11.11 -25.22
C GLN A 85 8.06 12.00 -25.47
N GLN A 86 6.99 11.41 -25.99
CA GLN A 86 5.76 12.12 -26.40
C GLN A 86 4.71 12.26 -25.28
N SER A 87 4.84 11.48 -24.21
CA SER A 87 3.89 11.49 -23.10
C SER A 87 4.53 11.01 -21.82
N VAL A 88 3.94 11.42 -20.70
CA VAL A 88 4.37 11.08 -19.35
C VAL A 88 3.19 10.49 -18.60
N SER A 89 3.38 9.32 -18.01
CA SER A 89 2.39 8.67 -17.15
C SER A 89 2.93 8.53 -15.75
N THR A 90 2.09 8.83 -14.77
CA THR A 90 2.44 8.72 -13.34
C THR A 90 1.19 8.52 -12.49
N PHE A 91 1.37 8.25 -11.20
CA PHE A 91 0.26 8.17 -10.26
C PHE A 91 -0.25 9.58 -9.88
N CYS A 92 -1.52 9.68 -9.52
CA CYS A 92 -2.15 10.92 -9.08
C CYS A 92 -2.76 10.73 -7.68
N GLY A 93 -2.70 11.75 -6.83
CA GLY A 93 -3.33 11.75 -5.52
C GLY A 93 -4.85 11.58 -5.60
N HIS A 94 -5.46 10.94 -4.60
CA HIS A 94 -6.90 10.64 -4.64
C HIS A 94 -7.79 11.90 -4.71
N THR A 95 -7.40 12.99 -4.04
CA THR A 95 -8.08 14.29 -4.09
C THR A 95 -7.67 15.15 -5.28
N SER A 96 -6.57 14.81 -5.96
CA SER A 96 -5.94 15.64 -6.98
C SER A 96 -6.45 15.39 -8.40
N LEU A 97 -7.40 14.47 -8.58
CA LEU A 97 -7.84 14.04 -9.90
C LEU A 97 -8.50 15.18 -10.70
N SER A 98 -9.33 16.01 -10.05
CA SER A 98 -9.97 17.17 -10.70
C SER A 98 -8.93 18.21 -11.13
N SER A 99 -8.01 18.59 -10.24
CA SER A 99 -6.92 19.52 -10.54
C SER A 99 -6.02 19.01 -11.66
N ALA A 100 -5.69 17.71 -11.65
CA ALA A 100 -4.92 17.08 -12.72
C ALA A 100 -5.64 17.15 -14.07
N GLN A 101 -6.95 16.90 -14.12
CA GLN A 101 -7.73 17.02 -15.35
C GLN A 101 -7.74 18.45 -15.90
N THR A 102 -7.91 19.45 -15.04
CA THR A 102 -7.81 20.87 -15.43
C THR A 102 -6.41 21.23 -15.95
N ALA A 103 -5.36 20.62 -15.39
CA ALA A 103 -3.98 20.77 -15.87
C ALA A 103 -3.66 19.95 -17.15
N GLY A 104 -4.67 19.33 -17.77
CA GLY A 104 -4.54 18.60 -19.04
C GLY A 104 -4.09 17.14 -18.92
N TRP A 105 -4.11 16.58 -17.70
CA TRP A 105 -3.82 15.16 -17.49
C TRP A 105 -5.06 14.30 -17.74
N LYS A 106 -4.88 13.16 -18.42
CA LYS A 106 -5.96 12.20 -18.69
C LYS A 106 -5.82 10.97 -17.79
N VAL A 107 -6.91 10.53 -17.18
CA VAL A 107 -6.94 9.27 -16.42
C VAL A 107 -6.73 8.10 -17.38
N THR A 108 -5.77 7.23 -17.04
CA THR A 108 -5.41 6.04 -17.82
C THR A 108 -5.63 4.74 -17.04
N LYS A 109 -5.58 4.79 -15.72
CA LYS A 109 -6.06 3.73 -14.84
C LYS A 109 -6.81 4.33 -13.66
N THR A 110 -7.94 3.74 -13.32
CA THR A 110 -8.71 4.11 -12.14
C THR A 110 -8.00 3.68 -10.86
N ARG A 111 -8.39 4.28 -9.74
CA ARG A 111 -7.96 3.86 -8.40
C ARG A 111 -8.35 2.40 -8.18
N ARG A 112 -7.50 1.67 -7.46
CA ARG A 112 -7.82 0.33 -6.95
C ARG A 112 -7.95 0.37 -5.44
N SER A 113 -9.06 -0.15 -4.93
CA SER A 113 -9.29 -0.33 -3.49
C SER A 113 -9.09 -1.78 -3.09
N VAL A 114 -8.91 -2.03 -1.79
CA VAL A 114 -8.90 -3.40 -1.25
C VAL A 114 -10.31 -3.97 -1.34
N LEU A 115 -10.42 -5.21 -1.82
CA LEU A 115 -11.67 -5.94 -1.85
C LEU A 115 -11.67 -6.95 -0.71
N LEU A 116 -12.66 -6.85 0.18
CA LEU A 116 -12.84 -7.76 1.30
C LEU A 116 -13.79 -8.89 0.89
N ARG A 117 -13.43 -10.12 1.24
CA ARG A 117 -14.28 -11.30 1.09
C ARG A 117 -14.72 -11.78 2.46
N ALA A 118 -16.00 -11.63 2.77
CA ALA A 118 -16.60 -12.20 3.97
C ALA A 118 -16.63 -13.73 3.90
N ALA A 119 -16.60 -14.38 5.07
CA ALA A 119 -16.91 -15.80 5.15
C ALA A 119 -18.33 -16.06 4.65
N SER A 120 -18.48 -17.09 3.82
CA SER A 120 -19.80 -17.56 3.36
C SER A 120 -19.81 -19.08 3.36
N ALA A 121 -21.00 -19.68 3.40
CA ALA A 121 -21.14 -21.14 3.30
C ALA A 121 -20.60 -21.70 1.97
N LEU A 122 -20.58 -20.87 0.92
CA LEU A 122 -20.16 -21.23 -0.44
C LEU A 122 -18.66 -21.01 -0.70
N SER A 123 -17.94 -20.32 0.20
CA SER A 123 -16.53 -20.02 0.01
C SER A 123 -15.69 -20.55 1.17
N GLY A 124 -14.78 -21.47 0.87
CA GLY A 124 -13.82 -22.00 1.84
C GLY A 124 -12.73 -20.99 2.26
N SER A 125 -12.74 -19.76 1.74
CA SER A 125 -11.75 -18.73 2.06
C SER A 125 -12.40 -17.38 2.35
N GLN A 126 -11.81 -16.65 3.30
CA GLN A 126 -12.18 -15.30 3.67
C GLN A 126 -10.95 -14.38 3.67
N THR A 127 -11.19 -13.07 3.70
CA THR A 127 -10.13 -12.10 3.96
C THR A 127 -9.89 -12.00 5.46
N ALA A 128 -8.68 -12.36 5.87
CA ALA A 128 -8.16 -12.09 7.20
C ALA A 128 -7.43 -10.74 7.20
N ILE A 129 -7.53 -10.01 8.30
CA ILE A 129 -6.96 -8.68 8.46
C ILE A 129 -6.01 -8.71 9.67
N ALA A 130 -4.73 -8.44 9.43
CA ALA A 130 -3.74 -8.24 10.47
C ALA A 130 -3.57 -6.74 10.74
N GLN A 131 -3.72 -6.34 12.00
CA GLN A 131 -3.48 -4.95 12.42
C GLN A 131 -2.00 -4.76 12.76
N LEU A 132 -1.43 -3.70 12.21
CA LEU A 132 -0.01 -3.38 12.33
C LEU A 132 0.23 -2.22 13.30
N SER A 133 1.48 -2.09 13.75
CA SER A 133 1.91 -1.11 14.74
C SER A 133 1.77 0.34 14.28
N ASP A 134 1.80 0.57 12.96
CA ASP A 134 1.53 1.87 12.33
C ASP A 134 0.03 2.16 12.13
N GLY A 135 -0.84 1.26 12.61
CA GLY A 135 -2.28 1.34 12.47
C GLY A 135 -2.82 0.87 11.12
N SER A 136 -1.97 0.35 10.23
CA SER A 136 -2.42 -0.21 8.96
C SER A 136 -3.12 -1.56 9.12
N LEU A 137 -4.06 -1.86 8.22
CA LEU A 137 -4.88 -3.06 8.24
C LEU A 137 -4.52 -3.95 7.04
N TYR A 138 -3.59 -4.88 7.24
CA TYR A 138 -3.09 -5.72 6.17
C TYR A 138 -4.03 -6.91 5.88
N CYS A 139 -4.55 -6.95 4.67
CA CYS A 139 -5.55 -7.88 4.19
C CYS A 139 -4.93 -8.98 3.34
N PHE A 140 -5.23 -10.23 3.67
CA PHE A 140 -4.77 -11.41 2.93
C PHE A 140 -5.85 -12.52 2.90
N PRO A 141 -5.87 -13.35 1.85
CA PRO A 141 -6.78 -14.49 1.82
C PRO A 141 -6.32 -15.57 2.80
N MET A 142 -7.26 -16.14 3.53
CA MET A 142 -7.04 -17.24 4.48
C MET A 142 -8.16 -18.28 4.32
N ASN A 143 -7.86 -19.56 4.56
CA ASN A 143 -8.90 -20.57 4.60
C ASN A 143 -9.80 -20.34 5.81
N LYS A 144 -11.09 -20.62 5.67
CA LYS A 144 -12.07 -20.44 6.73
C LYS A 144 -11.74 -21.30 7.95
N ALA A 145 -11.47 -22.59 7.76
CA ALA A 145 -11.16 -23.51 8.86
C ALA A 145 -9.88 -23.10 9.62
N ASP A 146 -8.86 -22.63 8.91
CA ASP A 146 -7.63 -22.13 9.53
C ASP A 146 -7.90 -20.85 10.33
N PHE A 147 -8.75 -19.95 9.82
CA PHE A 147 -9.11 -18.72 10.52
C PHE A 147 -9.92 -19.01 11.78
N ASP A 148 -10.88 -19.93 11.70
CA ASP A 148 -11.69 -20.33 12.85
C ASP A 148 -10.81 -21.01 13.92
N SER A 149 -9.75 -21.72 13.51
CA SER A 149 -8.83 -22.41 14.43
C SER A 149 -7.76 -21.50 15.05
N TYR A 150 -7.18 -20.58 14.28
CA TYR A 150 -5.98 -19.83 14.67
C TYR A 150 -6.15 -18.30 14.62
N GLY A 151 -7.24 -17.79 14.05
CA GLY A 151 -7.47 -16.36 13.86
C GLY A 151 -7.45 -15.57 15.16
N ALA A 152 -8.08 -16.09 16.22
CA ALA A 152 -8.08 -15.46 17.54
C ALA A 152 -6.66 -15.39 18.15
N THR A 153 -5.91 -16.49 18.07
CA THR A 153 -4.51 -16.57 18.56
C THR A 153 -3.58 -15.60 17.83
N LEU A 154 -3.77 -15.47 16.51
CA LEU A 154 -3.01 -14.54 15.66
C LEU A 154 -3.56 -13.10 15.72
N LYS A 155 -4.60 -12.85 16.54
CA LYS A 155 -5.35 -11.59 16.67
C LYS A 155 -5.80 -11.00 15.33
N LEU A 156 -6.24 -11.87 14.42
CA LEU A 156 -6.73 -11.49 13.10
C LEU A 156 -8.19 -11.08 13.17
N LYS A 157 -8.53 -10.03 12.42
CA LYS A 157 -9.91 -9.57 12.25
C LYS A 157 -10.52 -10.15 10.98
N SER A 158 -11.83 -10.29 10.99
CA SER A 158 -12.58 -10.77 9.82
C SER A 158 -12.97 -9.60 8.91
N ALA A 159 -13.23 -9.88 7.63
CA ALA A 159 -13.82 -8.90 6.72
C ALA A 159 -15.18 -8.34 7.16
N ALA A 160 -15.90 -9.02 8.06
CA ALA A 160 -17.23 -8.58 8.50
C ALA A 160 -17.18 -7.44 9.53
N THR A 161 -16.08 -7.33 10.28
CA THR A 161 -15.97 -6.42 11.44
C THR A 161 -15.48 -5.01 11.09
N GLU A 162 -14.84 -4.83 9.93
CA GLU A 162 -14.20 -3.56 9.54
C GLU A 162 -15.02 -2.91 8.41
N GLN A 163 -15.92 -1.99 8.77
CA GLN A 163 -16.84 -1.35 7.81
C GLN A 163 -16.88 0.17 7.91
N SER A 164 -16.18 0.79 8.86
CA SER A 164 -16.16 2.25 8.94
C SER A 164 -15.29 2.84 7.82
N ALA A 165 -15.63 4.05 7.36
CA ALA A 165 -14.86 4.73 6.32
C ALA A 165 -13.38 4.92 6.72
N THR A 166 -13.12 5.12 8.02
CA THR A 166 -11.78 5.31 8.62
C THR A 166 -10.97 4.02 8.71
N GLU A 167 -11.61 2.85 8.78
CA GLU A 167 -10.91 1.56 8.72
C GLU A 167 -10.61 1.21 7.26
N VAL A 168 -11.57 1.44 6.36
CA VAL A 168 -11.42 1.19 4.92
C VAL A 168 -10.26 2.01 4.32
N SER A 169 -10.01 3.22 4.81
CA SER A 169 -8.88 4.06 4.39
C SER A 169 -7.50 3.51 4.79
N LYS A 170 -7.44 2.61 5.78
CA LYS A 170 -6.22 1.99 6.31
C LYS A 170 -5.96 0.58 5.79
N LEU A 171 -6.88 0.01 5.01
CA LEU A 171 -6.73 -1.32 4.42
C LEU A 171 -5.59 -1.33 3.41
N VAL A 172 -4.73 -2.35 3.49
CA VAL A 172 -3.61 -2.58 2.57
C VAL A 172 -3.56 -4.06 2.20
N SER A 173 -3.17 -4.40 0.98
CA SER A 173 -3.00 -5.78 0.54
C SER A 173 -1.87 -5.92 -0.48
N GLY A 174 -1.06 -6.96 -0.29
CA GLY A 174 0.04 -7.30 -1.19
C GLY A 174 1.09 -6.20 -1.29
N SER A 175 1.34 -5.48 -0.20
CA SER A 175 2.43 -4.51 -0.05
C SER A 175 3.73 -5.17 0.35
N SER A 176 4.85 -4.58 -0.07
CA SER A 176 6.15 -4.89 0.52
C SER A 176 6.30 -4.21 1.88
N ILE A 177 5.74 -3.01 2.03
CA ILE A 177 5.63 -2.25 3.28
C ILE A 177 4.30 -1.48 3.25
N PRO A 178 3.47 -1.45 4.30
CA PRO A 178 3.61 -2.22 5.53
C PRO A 178 3.36 -3.73 5.26
N ARG A 179 4.00 -4.61 6.04
CA ARG A 179 3.85 -6.07 5.92
C ARG A 179 3.88 -6.73 7.30
N PRO A 180 2.90 -7.59 7.63
CA PRO A 180 2.89 -8.26 8.93
C PRO A 180 4.02 -9.27 9.09
N GLY A 181 4.32 -9.56 10.36
CA GLY A 181 5.16 -10.70 10.71
C GLY A 181 4.46 -12.02 10.39
N ARG A 182 5.25 -13.10 10.28
CA ARG A 182 4.76 -14.46 10.02
C ARG A 182 5.09 -15.37 11.18
N ALA A 183 4.17 -16.26 11.51
CA ALA A 183 4.34 -17.27 12.54
C ALA A 183 3.96 -18.66 11.99
N THR A 184 4.50 -19.71 12.60
CA THR A 184 4.23 -21.10 12.23
C THR A 184 3.99 -21.98 13.45
N ILE A 185 3.14 -22.99 13.30
CA ILE A 185 2.88 -24.01 14.33
C ILE A 185 2.82 -25.38 13.66
N LYS A 186 3.21 -26.42 14.39
CA LYS A 186 2.98 -27.82 13.98
C LYS A 186 1.62 -28.26 14.49
N THR A 187 0.76 -28.72 13.60
CA THR A 187 -0.55 -29.27 13.94
C THR A 187 -0.40 -30.66 14.56
N ALA A 188 -1.44 -31.12 15.27
CA ALA A 188 -1.45 -32.46 15.86
C ALA A 188 -1.28 -33.60 14.84
N ALA A 189 -1.65 -33.35 13.57
CA ALA A 189 -1.45 -34.27 12.46
C ALA A 189 -0.02 -34.25 11.87
N GLY A 190 0.90 -33.45 12.45
CA GLY A 190 2.28 -33.31 12.00
C GLY A 190 2.51 -32.32 10.86
N ALA A 191 1.45 -31.72 10.30
CA ALA A 191 1.56 -30.69 9.26
C ALA A 191 1.99 -29.34 9.86
N SER A 192 2.64 -28.48 9.06
CA SER A 192 2.97 -27.12 9.49
C SER A 192 1.95 -26.13 8.95
N PHE A 193 1.37 -25.32 9.84
CA PHE A 193 0.52 -24.19 9.49
C PHE A 193 1.31 -22.90 9.67
N SER A 194 1.31 -22.02 8.66
CA SER A 194 1.97 -20.72 8.75
C SER A 194 1.08 -19.61 8.22
N SER A 195 0.98 -18.51 8.96
CA SER A 195 0.17 -17.35 8.59
C SER A 195 0.79 -16.05 9.09
N PHE A 196 0.20 -14.93 8.69
CA PHE A 196 0.50 -13.61 9.26
C PHE A 196 -0.15 -13.45 10.62
N TYR A 197 0.41 -12.58 11.46
CA TYR A 197 -0.15 -12.20 12.76
C TYR A 197 -0.25 -10.67 12.90
N SER A 198 -1.20 -10.19 13.70
CA SER A 198 -1.28 -8.77 14.09
C SER A 198 -0.19 -8.45 15.10
N SER A 199 0.35 -7.23 15.11
CA SER A 199 1.49 -6.84 15.96
C SER A 199 1.28 -7.15 17.44
N GLU A 200 0.05 -6.98 17.91
CA GLU A 200 -0.35 -7.26 19.29
C GLU A 200 -0.25 -8.74 19.68
N ALA A 201 -0.23 -9.66 18.71
CA ALA A 201 -0.14 -11.10 18.99
C ALA A 201 1.27 -11.53 19.38
N LEU A 202 2.31 -10.74 19.07
CA LEU A 202 3.71 -11.15 19.16
C LEU A 202 4.10 -11.71 20.53
N SER A 203 3.63 -11.10 21.63
CA SER A 203 3.91 -11.56 23.00
C SER A 203 3.30 -12.91 23.33
N ASP A 204 2.19 -13.26 22.68
CA ASP A 204 1.33 -14.38 23.06
C ASP A 204 1.60 -15.63 22.20
N LEU A 205 2.26 -15.47 21.04
CA LEU A 205 2.55 -16.54 20.08
C LEU A 205 3.34 -17.70 20.70
N GLY A 206 4.37 -17.40 21.50
CA GLY A 206 5.21 -18.43 22.13
C GLY A 206 4.43 -19.31 23.09
N ALA A 207 3.55 -18.71 23.90
CA ALA A 207 2.69 -19.45 24.83
C ALA A 207 1.64 -20.30 24.08
N ALA A 208 1.21 -19.86 22.91
CA ALA A 208 0.31 -20.59 22.03
C ALA A 208 1.00 -21.65 21.14
N GLY A 209 2.32 -21.87 21.30
CA GLY A 209 3.07 -22.88 20.56
C GLY A 209 3.49 -22.47 19.14
N PHE A 210 3.35 -21.19 18.78
CA PHE A 210 3.81 -20.66 17.50
C PHE A 210 5.29 -20.25 17.57
N SER A 211 6.06 -20.60 16.53
CA SER A 211 7.38 -20.05 16.26
C SER A 211 7.28 -18.85 15.31
N VAL A 212 7.93 -17.73 15.65
CA VAL A 212 8.00 -16.55 14.78
C VAL A 212 8.99 -16.81 13.64
N LEU A 213 8.51 -16.66 12.40
CA LEU A 213 9.31 -16.81 11.17
C LEU A 213 9.86 -15.47 10.68
N SER A 214 9.08 -14.40 10.86
CA SER A 214 9.52 -13.04 10.51
C SER A 214 8.81 -12.01 11.36
N GLU A 215 9.49 -10.91 11.59
CA GLU A 215 8.94 -9.73 12.23
C GLU A 215 8.13 -8.89 11.25
N GLU A 216 7.33 -7.99 11.81
CA GLU A 216 6.63 -6.95 11.08
C GLU A 216 7.60 -5.99 10.39
N LEU A 217 7.20 -5.50 9.22
CA LEU A 217 7.92 -4.47 8.49
C LEU A 217 6.99 -3.28 8.24
N VAL A 218 7.25 -2.18 8.94
CA VAL A 218 6.59 -0.88 8.77
C VAL A 218 7.64 0.22 8.58
N LEU A 219 7.30 1.26 7.83
CA LEU A 219 8.17 2.44 7.73
C LEU A 219 8.01 3.27 9.00
N LYS A 220 8.99 3.17 9.92
CA LYS A 220 9.01 3.98 11.14
C LYS A 220 9.01 5.46 10.78
N ILE A 221 8.10 6.20 11.42
CA ILE A 221 8.14 7.66 11.45
C ILE A 221 9.31 8.03 12.35
N ALA A 222 10.31 8.76 11.83
CA ALA A 222 11.28 9.38 12.72
C ALA A 222 10.53 10.43 13.55
N ALA A 223 10.54 10.28 14.88
CA ALA A 223 10.07 11.34 15.75
C ALA A 223 10.87 12.62 15.42
N PRO A 224 10.24 13.81 15.37
CA PRO A 224 11.01 15.04 15.27
C PRO A 224 11.99 15.08 16.45
N ALA A 225 13.28 15.33 16.15
CA ALA A 225 14.27 15.52 17.20
C ALA A 225 13.81 16.68 18.12
N PRO A 226 14.01 16.56 19.44
CA PRO A 226 13.62 17.60 20.40
C PRO A 226 14.37 18.91 20.15
#